data_AF-A0A2J7QDQ2-F1
#
_entry.id   AF-A0A2J7QDQ2-F1
#
_cell.length_a   1.000
_cell.length_b   1.000
_cell.length_c   1.000
_cell.angle_alpha   90.00
_cell.angle_beta   90.00
_cell.angle_gamma   90.00
#
_symmetry.space_group_name_H-M   'P 1'
#
loop_
_entity.id
_entity.type
_entity.pdbx_description
1 polymer ?
#
loop_
_entity_poly.entity_id
_entity_poly.type
_entity_poly.pdbx_seq_one_letter_code
_entity_poly.pdbx_strand_id
1 'polypeptide(L)'
;MAAHGFVGTWEVVGCISQSGNTEKTGIEGTLFCLDESGDVVWTVPEETEAIPLFNCETYEISDTALSGVVVRFGAYAGHVIEFMVDHPDPQDVMLLTCEDWCLLHCKRVVASDPEPPIDSSFSLLPALEDGYFSDLSITASNNKQFPVHTCILRLSAPELDWSHQPPPLSGLSEDVLGTILHFLYAECLPANLGEQTARHCIAAATSLPGLERLVQMCELYLKNMALKQRMFKNFMLPFLCLFHKELIL
;
A
#
# COMPACT_ATOMS: atom_id res chain seq x y z
N MET A 1 -10.97 -7.53 -20.94
CA MET A 1 -10.69 -8.32 -19.73
C MET A 1 -9.33 -9.04 -19.80
N ALA A 2 -8.45 -8.74 -20.76
CA ALA A 2 -7.17 -9.45 -20.95
C ALA A 2 -5.98 -8.87 -20.14
N ALA A 3 -6.11 -7.70 -19.51
CA ALA A 3 -4.96 -6.98 -18.94
C ALA A 3 -4.49 -7.48 -17.56
N HIS A 4 -5.34 -8.12 -16.75
CA HIS A 4 -5.00 -8.48 -15.37
C HIS A 4 -3.85 -9.50 -15.27
N GLY A 5 -3.69 -10.37 -16.26
CA GLY A 5 -2.60 -11.35 -16.29
C GLY A 5 -1.22 -10.70 -16.48
N PHE A 6 -1.13 -9.48 -16.98
CA PHE A 6 0.15 -8.84 -17.29
C PHE A 6 0.65 -7.95 -16.15
N VAL A 7 -0.24 -7.45 -15.30
CA VAL A 7 0.10 -6.58 -14.17
C VAL A 7 1.01 -7.33 -13.20
N GLY A 8 2.05 -6.64 -12.71
CA GLY A 8 3.03 -7.15 -11.75
C GLY A 8 4.47 -6.99 -12.20
N THR A 9 5.39 -7.55 -11.41
CA THR A 9 6.83 -7.46 -11.64
C THR A 9 7.33 -8.66 -12.44
N TRP A 10 8.12 -8.37 -13.46
CA TRP A 10 8.69 -9.32 -14.39
C TRP A 10 10.20 -9.14 -14.46
N GLU A 11 10.93 -10.25 -14.53
CA GLU A 11 12.37 -10.29 -14.75
C GLU A 11 12.66 -10.80 -16.15
N VAL A 12 13.50 -10.09 -16.90
CA VAL A 12 14.06 -10.59 -18.16
C VAL A 12 15.09 -11.65 -17.83
N VAL A 13 14.75 -12.92 -18.05
CA VAL A 13 15.64 -14.07 -17.78
C VAL A 13 16.42 -14.51 -19.02
N GLY A 14 16.03 -14.03 -20.20
CA GLY A 14 16.76 -14.29 -21.43
C GLY A 14 16.29 -13.41 -22.58
N CYS A 15 17.21 -13.14 -23.51
CA CYS A 15 16.93 -12.45 -24.76
C CYS A 15 17.61 -13.19 -25.90
N ILE A 16 16.86 -13.45 -26.97
CA ILE A 16 17.40 -14.08 -28.19
C ILE A 16 17.35 -13.05 -29.30
N SER A 17 18.52 -12.62 -29.75
CA SER A 17 18.65 -11.81 -30.97
C SER A 17 18.35 -12.66 -32.21
N GLN A 18 17.74 -12.06 -33.24
CA GLN A 18 17.53 -12.74 -34.53
C GLN A 18 18.82 -13.23 -35.21
N SER A 19 19.99 -12.73 -34.82
CA SER A 19 21.29 -13.25 -35.30
C SER A 19 21.60 -14.68 -34.82
N GLY A 20 20.74 -15.26 -33.95
CA GLY A 20 20.87 -16.62 -33.43
C GLY A 20 21.96 -16.78 -32.38
N ASN A 21 22.63 -15.69 -31.99
CA ASN A 21 23.63 -15.71 -30.93
C ASN A 21 22.93 -15.70 -29.57
N THR A 22 23.16 -16.74 -28.76
CA THR A 22 22.66 -16.90 -27.38
C THR A 22 23.65 -16.37 -26.34
N GLU A 23 24.58 -15.51 -26.75
CA GLU A 23 25.45 -14.80 -25.80
C GLU A 23 24.59 -13.88 -24.93
N LYS A 24 24.96 -13.74 -23.64
CA LYS A 24 24.27 -12.85 -22.71
C LYS A 24 24.20 -11.46 -23.32
N THR A 25 22.99 -11.01 -23.61
CA THR A 25 22.72 -9.73 -24.24
C THR A 25 22.97 -8.55 -23.29
N GLY A 26 23.19 -8.85 -22.00
CA GLY A 26 23.48 -7.88 -20.95
C GLY A 26 22.23 -7.28 -20.32
N ILE A 27 21.04 -7.59 -20.86
CA ILE A 27 19.76 -7.15 -20.31
C ILE A 27 19.15 -8.18 -19.36
N GLU A 28 19.73 -9.38 -19.24
CA GLU A 28 19.27 -10.39 -18.30
C GLU A 28 19.40 -9.90 -16.85
N GLY A 29 18.35 -10.09 -16.05
CA GLY A 29 18.24 -9.54 -14.69
C GLY A 29 17.58 -8.17 -14.63
N THR A 30 17.23 -7.55 -15.77
CA THR A 30 16.39 -6.36 -15.79
C THR A 30 15.00 -6.69 -15.25
N LEU A 31 14.53 -5.89 -14.30
CA LEU A 31 13.16 -5.98 -13.80
C LEU A 31 12.31 -4.88 -14.45
N PHE A 32 11.04 -5.19 -14.66
CA PHE A 32 10.05 -4.18 -15.00
C PHE A 32 8.73 -4.46 -14.29
N CYS A 33 8.06 -3.40 -13.86
CA CYS A 33 6.76 -3.46 -13.22
C CYS A 33 5.71 -2.87 -14.16
N LEU A 34 4.66 -3.65 -14.45
CA LEU A 34 3.48 -3.19 -15.18
C LEU A 34 2.36 -2.96 -14.17
N ASP A 35 1.85 -1.73 -14.07
CA ASP A 35 0.79 -1.40 -13.11
C ASP A 35 -0.60 -1.26 -13.75
N GLU A 36 -1.63 -1.11 -12.92
CA GLU A 36 -3.01 -1.01 -13.40
C GLU A 36 -3.32 0.32 -14.11
N SER A 37 -2.49 1.36 -13.94
CA SER A 37 -2.64 2.65 -14.64
C SER A 37 -2.10 2.63 -16.07
N GLY A 38 -1.34 1.60 -16.43
CA GLY A 38 -0.68 1.52 -17.73
C GLY A 38 0.71 2.14 -17.73
N ASP A 39 1.33 2.31 -16.56
CA ASP A 39 2.71 2.75 -16.43
C ASP A 39 3.65 1.55 -16.34
N VAL A 40 4.88 1.74 -16.83
CA VAL A 40 5.96 0.77 -16.70
C VAL A 40 7.16 1.40 -15.99
N VAL A 41 7.67 0.71 -14.98
CA VAL A 41 8.87 1.10 -14.24
C VAL A 41 9.97 0.07 -14.48
N TRP A 42 11.13 0.50 -14.96
CA TRP A 42 12.28 -0.35 -15.24
C TRP A 42 13.33 -0.24 -14.14
N THR A 43 13.85 -1.38 -13.70
CA THR A 43 15.05 -1.49 -12.84
C THR A 43 16.13 -2.22 -13.64
N VAL A 44 17.04 -1.45 -14.21
CA VAL A 44 18.09 -1.93 -15.11
C VAL A 44 19.41 -2.06 -14.33
N PRO A 45 20.15 -3.18 -14.47
CA PRO A 45 21.48 -3.33 -13.88
C PRO A 45 22.47 -2.25 -14.37
N GLU A 46 23.37 -1.79 -13.48
CA GLU A 46 24.31 -0.69 -13.79
C GLU A 46 25.24 -0.96 -14.98
N GLU A 47 25.48 -2.24 -15.31
CA GLU A 47 26.38 -2.66 -16.39
C GLU A 47 25.67 -2.82 -17.75
N THR A 48 24.35 -2.59 -17.81
CA THR A 48 23.57 -2.79 -19.04
C THR A 48 23.63 -1.56 -19.96
N GLU A 49 23.85 -1.79 -21.25
CA GLU A 49 23.80 -0.72 -22.26
C GLU A 49 22.40 -0.08 -22.33
N ALA A 50 22.36 1.26 -22.44
CA ALA A 50 21.13 1.99 -22.57
C ALA A 50 20.46 1.68 -23.92
N ILE A 51 19.40 0.88 -23.90
CA ILE A 51 18.55 0.61 -25.07
C ILE A 51 17.23 1.39 -25.00
N PRO A 52 16.61 1.73 -26.14
CA PRO A 52 15.39 2.54 -26.18
C PRO A 52 14.22 2.01 -25.34
N LEU A 53 14.14 0.69 -25.13
CA LEU A 53 13.10 0.05 -24.34
C LEU A 53 13.06 0.50 -22.89
N PHE A 54 14.22 0.76 -22.27
CA PHE A 54 14.28 1.17 -20.87
C PHE A 54 13.86 2.62 -20.64
N ASN A 55 13.63 3.37 -21.71
CA ASN A 55 13.09 4.73 -21.66
C ASN A 55 11.56 4.76 -21.84
N CYS A 56 10.92 3.60 -21.98
CA CYS A 56 9.47 3.53 -22.02
C CYS A 56 8.90 3.72 -20.61
N GLU A 57 7.89 4.55 -20.48
CA GLU A 57 7.25 4.89 -19.19
C GLU A 57 5.79 4.39 -19.15
N THR A 58 5.21 4.06 -20.30
CA THR A 58 3.83 3.57 -20.41
C THR A 58 3.76 2.27 -21.20
N TYR A 59 2.70 1.51 -20.96
CA TYR A 59 2.38 0.33 -21.75
C TYR A 59 0.89 0.23 -22.06
N GLU A 60 0.57 -0.40 -23.19
CA GLU A 60 -0.80 -0.71 -23.59
C GLU A 60 -0.90 -2.17 -24.07
N ILE A 61 -1.98 -2.84 -23.69
CA ILE A 61 -2.29 -4.20 -24.15
C ILE A 61 -3.49 -4.13 -25.09
N SER A 62 -3.28 -4.57 -26.34
CA SER A 62 -4.37 -4.75 -27.30
C SER A 62 -4.56 -6.22 -27.62
N ASP A 63 -5.79 -6.71 -27.54
CA ASP A 63 -6.19 -8.05 -27.99
C ASP A 63 -7.02 -7.90 -29.26
N THR A 64 -6.53 -8.47 -30.35
CA THR A 64 -7.18 -8.39 -31.66
C THR A 64 -7.33 -9.79 -32.25
N ALA A 65 -8.52 -10.08 -32.78
CA ALA A 65 -8.83 -11.40 -33.35
C ALA A 65 -7.93 -11.83 -34.53
N LEU A 66 -7.16 -10.90 -35.12
CA LEU A 66 -6.31 -11.12 -36.28
C LEU A 66 -4.81 -11.21 -35.95
N SER A 67 -4.36 -10.50 -34.91
CA SER A 67 -2.93 -10.35 -34.56
C SER A 67 -2.58 -10.89 -33.17
N GLY A 68 -3.56 -11.43 -32.45
CA GLY A 68 -3.36 -11.93 -31.08
C GLY A 68 -3.21 -10.78 -30.08
N VAL A 69 -2.54 -11.08 -28.96
CA VAL A 69 -2.27 -10.11 -27.90
C VAL A 69 -0.95 -9.41 -28.18
N VAL A 70 -0.98 -8.08 -28.11
CA VAL A 70 0.17 -7.21 -28.38
C VAL A 70 0.37 -6.28 -27.19
N VAL A 71 1.62 -6.18 -26.74
CA VAL A 71 2.07 -5.21 -25.73
C VAL A 71 2.84 -4.11 -26.45
N ARG A 72 2.44 -2.86 -26.22
CA ARG A 72 3.12 -1.67 -26.75
C ARG A 72 3.75 -0.91 -25.61
N PHE A 73 5.04 -0.64 -25.70
CA PHE A 73 5.76 0.21 -24.75
C PHE A 73 6.00 1.59 -25.35
N GLY A 74 5.52 2.63 -24.67
CA GLY A 74 5.59 4.02 -25.11
C GLY A 74 6.64 4.82 -24.36
N ALA A 75 7.43 5.63 -25.08
CA ALA A 75 8.37 6.61 -24.51
C ALA A 75 7.88 8.06 -24.71
N TYR A 76 8.36 8.99 -23.88
CA TYR A 76 7.97 10.42 -23.87
C TYR A 76 8.13 11.15 -25.23
N ALA A 77 8.95 10.63 -26.15
CA ALA A 77 9.17 11.18 -27.48
C ALA A 77 8.25 10.61 -28.60
N GLY A 78 7.24 9.81 -28.24
CA GLY A 78 6.31 9.21 -29.20
C GLY A 78 6.85 7.96 -29.92
N HIS A 79 8.00 7.44 -29.50
CA HIS A 79 8.48 6.13 -29.91
C HIS A 79 7.67 5.05 -29.22
N VAL A 80 7.19 4.08 -30.00
CA VAL A 80 6.46 2.91 -29.51
C VAL A 80 7.20 1.67 -29.95
N ILE A 81 7.49 0.78 -29.01
CA ILE A 81 8.09 -0.52 -29.26
C ILE A 81 6.99 -1.57 -29.08
N GLU A 82 6.79 -2.38 -30.11
CA GLU A 82 5.72 -3.36 -30.15
C GLU A 82 6.26 -4.78 -29.97
N PHE A 83 5.61 -5.53 -29.08
CA PHE A 83 5.86 -6.95 -28.87
C PHE A 83 4.57 -7.75 -29.04
N MET A 84 4.63 -8.81 -29.85
CA MET A 84 3.62 -9.85 -29.85
C MET A 84 3.80 -10.74 -28.61
N VAL A 85 2.70 -11.11 -27.97
CA VAL A 85 2.70 -12.01 -26.82
C VAL A 85 2.30 -13.40 -27.27
N ASP A 86 3.17 -14.39 -27.03
CA ASP A 86 2.90 -15.77 -27.46
C ASP A 86 1.72 -16.40 -26.69
N HIS A 87 1.50 -15.95 -25.45
CA HIS A 87 0.44 -16.45 -24.56
C HIS A 87 -0.42 -15.30 -24.01
N PRO A 88 -1.74 -15.29 -24.26
CA PRO A 88 -2.62 -14.16 -23.93
C PRO A 88 -2.91 -13.97 -22.43
N ASP A 89 -2.59 -14.95 -21.60
CA ASP A 89 -2.74 -14.90 -20.13
C ASP A 89 -1.47 -15.42 -19.45
N PRO A 90 -0.41 -14.61 -19.38
CA PRO A 90 0.86 -15.04 -18.84
C PRO A 90 0.80 -15.08 -17.30
N GLN A 91 0.75 -16.29 -16.73
CA GLN A 91 0.82 -16.47 -15.27
C GLN A 91 2.27 -16.31 -14.80
N ASP A 92 3.12 -17.31 -14.95
CA ASP A 92 4.49 -17.26 -14.43
C ASP A 92 5.54 -16.86 -15.47
N VAL A 93 5.19 -16.93 -16.75
CA VAL A 93 6.09 -16.73 -17.89
C VAL A 93 5.41 -15.87 -18.93
N MET A 94 6.14 -14.87 -19.43
CA MET A 94 5.72 -14.01 -20.52
C MET A 94 6.79 -14.04 -21.61
N LEU A 95 6.40 -14.41 -22.82
CA LEU A 95 7.25 -14.41 -24.01
C LEU A 95 6.82 -13.26 -24.91
N LEU A 96 7.77 -12.38 -25.21
CA LEU A 96 7.54 -11.17 -25.99
C LEU A 96 8.40 -11.22 -27.25
N THR A 97 7.76 -11.20 -28.41
CA THR A 97 8.43 -11.22 -29.71
C THR A 97 8.34 -9.84 -30.35
N CYS A 98 9.49 -9.16 -30.53
CA CYS A 98 9.58 -7.95 -31.32
C CYS A 98 10.13 -8.30 -32.70
N GLU A 99 9.35 -8.03 -33.74
CA GLU A 99 9.76 -8.27 -35.13
C GLU A 99 11.08 -7.57 -35.44
N ASP A 100 11.97 -8.28 -36.13
CA ASP A 100 13.30 -7.81 -36.55
C ASP A 100 14.26 -7.39 -35.42
N TRP A 101 13.90 -7.59 -34.16
CA TRP A 101 14.73 -7.21 -33.02
C TRP A 101 15.13 -8.38 -32.14
N CYS A 102 14.21 -8.91 -31.33
CA CYS A 102 14.51 -9.93 -30.35
C CYS A 102 13.26 -10.66 -29.83
N LEU A 103 13.52 -11.78 -29.16
CA LEU A 103 12.56 -12.47 -28.31
C LEU A 103 13.00 -12.31 -26.84
N LEU A 104 12.13 -11.74 -26.01
CA LEU A 104 12.34 -11.63 -24.57
C LEU A 104 11.61 -12.76 -23.86
N HIS A 105 12.34 -13.43 -22.98
CA HIS A 105 11.79 -14.39 -22.04
C HIS A 105 11.76 -13.74 -20.67
N CYS A 106 10.54 -13.52 -20.17
CA CYS A 106 10.30 -12.87 -18.89
C CYS A 106 9.67 -13.86 -17.91
N LYS A 107 10.12 -13.83 -16.66
CA LYS A 107 9.55 -14.62 -15.57
C LYS A 107 8.92 -13.71 -14.53
N ARG A 108 7.77 -14.08 -14.00
CA ARG A 108 7.16 -13.32 -12.90
C ARG A 108 8.02 -13.41 -11.65
N VAL A 109 8.29 -12.25 -11.07
CA VAL A 109 8.92 -12.15 -9.75
C VAL A 109 7.81 -12.02 -8.72
N VAL A 110 7.66 -13.06 -7.91
CA VAL A 110 6.86 -12.98 -6.68
C VAL A 110 7.77 -12.36 -5.63
N ALA A 111 7.58 -11.08 -5.33
CA ALA A 111 8.38 -10.38 -4.34
C ALA A 111 8.42 -11.18 -3.02
N SER A 112 9.61 -11.64 -2.63
CA SER A 112 9.81 -12.43 -1.40
C SER A 112 9.89 -11.58 -0.13
N ASP A 113 9.86 -10.26 -0.27
CA ASP A 113 9.50 -9.32 0.79
C ASP A 113 8.97 -8.08 0.06
N PRO A 114 7.72 -7.67 0.28
CA PRO A 114 7.26 -6.41 -0.27
C PRO A 114 8.04 -5.30 0.45
N GLU A 115 8.94 -4.61 -0.27
CA GLU A 115 9.10 -3.19 0.01
C GLU A 115 7.67 -2.61 0.05
N PRO A 116 7.32 -1.86 1.11
CA PRO A 116 5.97 -1.36 1.25
C PRO A 116 5.64 -0.61 -0.04
N PRO A 117 4.49 -0.90 -0.67
CA PRO A 117 4.13 -0.30 -1.95
C PRO A 117 4.30 1.21 -1.85
N ILE A 118 4.68 1.86 -2.96
CA ILE A 118 4.65 3.33 -3.08
C ILE A 118 3.22 3.86 -2.81
N ASP A 119 2.24 2.95 -2.81
CA ASP A 119 0.84 3.12 -2.39
C ASP A 119 0.57 2.83 -0.90
N SER A 120 1.60 2.77 -0.05
CA SER A 120 1.38 2.89 1.40
C SER A 120 0.81 4.29 1.61
N SER A 121 -0.47 4.35 2.01
CA SER A 121 -1.16 5.61 2.26
C SER A 121 -0.24 6.54 3.05
N PHE A 122 0.06 7.71 2.49
CA PHE A 122 0.93 8.68 3.13
C PHE A 122 0.46 8.88 4.57
N SER A 123 1.37 8.67 5.52
CA SER A 123 1.07 8.73 6.95
C SER A 123 2.13 9.55 7.65
N LEU A 124 1.70 10.44 8.52
CA LEU A 124 2.60 11.23 9.34
C LEU A 124 2.99 10.49 10.63
N LEU A 125 2.50 9.27 10.87
CA LEU A 125 2.82 8.49 12.07
C LEU A 125 4.32 8.35 12.37
N PRO A 126 5.20 8.13 11.38
CA PRO A 126 6.64 8.09 11.66
C PRO A 126 7.15 9.36 12.34
N ALA A 127 6.61 10.53 11.97
CA ALA A 127 6.97 11.80 12.63
C ALA A 127 6.49 11.86 14.09
N LEU A 128 5.33 11.29 14.41
CA LEU A 128 4.83 11.18 15.79
C LEU A 128 5.66 10.20 16.63
N GLU A 129 6.04 9.07 16.04
CA GLU A 129 6.78 8.00 16.73
C GLU A 129 8.23 8.38 17.01
N ASP A 130 8.90 8.99 16.03
CA ASP A 130 10.30 9.40 16.15
C ASP A 130 10.47 10.76 16.85
N GLY A 131 9.47 11.63 16.75
CA GLY A 131 9.47 12.96 17.39
C GLY A 131 10.45 13.98 16.81
N TYR A 132 11.09 13.69 15.67
CA TYR A 132 12.03 14.60 15.01
C TYR A 132 11.38 15.92 14.61
N PHE A 133 12.03 17.04 14.92
CA PHE A 133 11.56 18.40 14.61
C PHE A 133 10.24 18.82 15.30
N SER A 134 9.87 18.12 16.38
CA SER A 134 8.75 18.54 17.24
C SER A 134 9.01 19.92 17.88
N ASP A 135 7.96 20.72 17.93
CA ASP A 135 7.96 22.11 18.44
C ASP A 135 6.98 22.33 19.60
N LEU A 136 6.22 21.28 19.97
CA LEU A 136 5.30 21.26 21.11
C LEU A 136 5.41 19.93 21.86
N SER A 137 5.12 19.95 23.16
CA SER A 137 5.02 18.74 23.98
C SER A 137 3.70 18.73 24.74
N ILE A 138 2.93 17.64 24.61
CA ILE A 138 1.69 17.43 25.36
C ILE A 138 1.95 16.39 26.44
N THR A 139 1.58 16.70 27.69
CA THR A 139 1.87 15.84 28.84
C THR A 139 0.64 15.04 29.23
N ALA A 140 0.74 13.72 29.25
CA ALA A 140 -0.28 12.81 29.75
C ALA A 140 -0.41 12.87 31.29
N SER A 141 -1.49 12.31 31.82
CA SER A 141 -1.76 12.28 33.27
C SER A 141 -0.70 11.54 34.10
N ASN A 142 0.06 10.63 33.48
CA ASN A 142 1.18 9.92 34.11
C ASN A 142 2.54 10.65 33.93
N ASN A 143 2.52 11.91 33.50
CA ASN A 143 3.69 12.74 33.17
C ASN A 143 4.49 12.28 31.94
N LYS A 144 4.03 11.29 31.17
CA LYS A 144 4.65 10.96 29.89
C LYS A 144 4.43 12.13 28.92
N GLN A 145 5.51 12.55 28.27
CA GLN A 145 5.50 13.63 27.29
C GLN A 145 5.41 13.07 25.88
N PHE A 146 4.58 13.70 25.05
CA PHE A 146 4.42 13.39 23.64
C PHE A 146 4.97 14.57 22.82
N PRO A 147 6.16 14.43 22.21
CA PRO A 147 6.67 15.40 21.25
C PRO A 147 5.76 15.43 20.01
N VAL A 148 5.28 16.61 19.62
CA VAL A 148 4.31 16.79 18.54
C VAL A 148 4.62 18.05 17.72
N HIS A 149 4.04 18.13 16.53
CA HIS A 149 4.25 19.20 15.56
C HIS A 149 3.02 20.11 15.49
N THR A 150 3.15 21.37 15.86
CA THR A 150 2.04 22.34 15.83
C THR A 150 1.46 22.51 14.42
N CYS A 151 2.29 22.37 13.37
CA CYS A 151 1.82 22.45 11.99
C CYS A 151 0.83 21.34 11.65
N ILE A 152 1.11 20.09 12.04
CA ILE A 152 0.22 18.94 11.82
C ILE A 152 -1.05 19.11 12.64
N LEU A 153 -0.92 19.47 13.92
CA LEU A 153 -2.07 19.66 14.80
C LEU A 153 -3.02 20.76 14.32
N ARG A 154 -2.50 21.88 13.80
CA ARG A 154 -3.29 22.97 13.22
C ARG A 154 -3.95 22.61 11.90
N LEU A 155 -3.35 21.70 11.12
CA LEU A 155 -3.98 21.20 9.89
C LEU A 155 -5.15 20.25 10.22
N SER A 156 -4.95 19.35 11.18
CA SER A 156 -5.94 18.32 11.53
C SER A 156 -7.06 18.81 12.44
N ALA A 157 -6.80 19.81 13.30
CA ALA A 157 -7.78 20.42 14.19
C ALA A 157 -7.50 21.92 14.36
N PRO A 158 -7.80 22.75 13.34
CA PRO A 158 -7.55 24.19 13.35
C PRO A 158 -8.37 24.97 14.38
N GLU A 159 -9.47 24.40 14.86
CA GLU A 159 -10.36 25.04 15.85
C GLU A 159 -9.79 25.02 17.27
N LEU A 160 -8.81 24.15 17.54
CA LEU A 160 -8.14 24.06 18.84
C LEU A 160 -7.01 25.08 18.93
N ASP A 161 -6.99 25.84 20.03
CA ASP A 161 -5.88 26.75 20.32
C ASP A 161 -4.69 25.99 20.92
N TRP A 162 -3.83 25.50 20.02
CA TRP A 162 -2.58 24.81 20.37
C TRP A 162 -1.53 25.69 21.05
N SER A 163 -1.75 27.00 21.16
CA SER A 163 -0.84 27.92 21.86
C SER A 163 -1.13 28.06 23.36
N HIS A 164 -2.26 27.52 23.82
CA HIS A 164 -2.67 27.55 25.22
C HIS A 164 -1.69 26.79 26.14
N GLN A 165 -1.63 27.17 27.43
CA GLN A 165 -0.83 26.48 28.46
C GLN A 165 -1.71 26.04 29.64
N PRO A 166 -1.81 24.74 29.95
CA PRO A 166 -1.25 23.63 29.19
C PRO A 166 -1.91 23.50 27.80
N PRO A 167 -1.22 22.92 26.81
CA PRO A 167 -1.80 22.70 25.48
C PRO A 167 -3.06 21.84 25.56
N PRO A 168 -3.98 21.94 24.58
CA PRO A 168 -5.12 21.03 24.47
C PRO A 168 -4.70 19.56 24.59
N LEU A 169 -5.60 18.71 25.11
CA LEU A 169 -5.37 17.27 25.35
C LEU A 169 -4.40 16.93 26.50
N SER A 170 -3.73 17.92 27.10
CA SER A 170 -2.89 17.67 28.29
C SER A 170 -3.71 17.11 29.45
N GLY A 171 -3.13 16.18 30.20
CA GLY A 171 -3.77 15.53 31.35
C GLY A 171 -4.69 14.36 31.00
N LEU A 172 -4.86 14.01 29.71
CA LEU A 172 -5.50 12.77 29.31
C LEU A 172 -4.62 11.56 29.67
N SER A 173 -5.23 10.38 29.82
CA SER A 173 -4.46 9.15 30.03
C SER A 173 -3.63 8.82 28.80
N GLU A 174 -2.48 8.18 29.01
CA GLU A 174 -1.52 7.86 27.94
C GLU A 174 -2.18 7.19 26.73
N ASP A 175 -3.00 6.16 26.94
CA ASP A 175 -3.67 5.44 25.85
C ASP A 175 -4.65 6.32 25.07
N VAL A 176 -5.33 7.23 25.75
CA VAL A 176 -6.33 8.13 25.14
C VAL A 176 -5.62 9.23 24.37
N LEU A 177 -4.60 9.85 24.96
CA LEU A 177 -3.79 10.86 24.29
C LEU A 177 -3.09 10.27 23.06
N GLY A 178 -2.46 9.10 23.20
CA GLY A 178 -1.82 8.40 22.08
C GLY A 178 -2.80 8.07 20.96
N THR A 179 -4.02 7.64 21.29
CA THR A 179 -5.07 7.36 20.29
C THR A 179 -5.51 8.62 19.55
N ILE A 180 -5.72 9.74 20.27
CA ILE A 180 -6.12 11.01 19.65
C ILE A 180 -4.99 11.53 18.75
N LEU A 181 -3.73 11.48 19.21
CA LEU A 181 -2.58 11.89 18.42
C LEU A 181 -2.39 11.02 17.18
N HIS A 182 -2.55 9.70 17.29
CA HIS A 182 -2.52 8.80 16.14
C HIS A 182 -3.57 9.22 15.10
N PHE A 183 -4.80 9.50 15.52
CA PHE A 183 -5.84 10.00 14.62
C PHE A 183 -5.46 11.32 13.96
N LEU A 184 -4.89 12.28 14.70
CA LEU A 184 -4.49 13.58 14.14
C LEU A 184 -3.35 13.46 13.10
N TYR A 185 -2.56 12.39 13.13
CA TYR A 185 -1.43 12.16 12.21
C TYR A 185 -1.76 11.18 11.07
N ALA A 186 -2.77 10.34 11.21
CA ALA A 186 -3.08 9.26 10.27
C ALA A 186 -4.52 9.28 9.75
N GLU A 187 -5.38 10.14 10.30
CA GLU A 187 -6.83 10.19 10.06
C GLU A 187 -7.55 8.82 10.22
N CYS A 188 -6.95 7.92 11.02
CA CYS A 188 -7.48 6.60 11.27
C CYS A 188 -7.36 6.20 12.76
N LEU A 189 -7.95 5.06 13.13
CA LEU A 189 -7.84 4.53 14.49
C LEU A 189 -6.67 3.54 14.58
N PRO A 190 -5.94 3.49 15.72
CA PRO A 190 -4.91 2.48 15.94
C PRO A 190 -5.45 1.05 15.80
N ALA A 191 -4.68 0.19 15.13
CA ALA A 191 -5.08 -1.22 14.91
C ALA A 191 -5.30 -2.00 16.21
N ASN A 192 -4.61 -1.62 17.29
CA ASN A 192 -4.69 -2.23 18.62
C ASN A 192 -5.62 -1.47 19.59
N LEU A 193 -6.52 -0.62 19.08
CA LEU A 193 -7.47 0.11 19.92
C LEU A 193 -8.36 -0.86 20.72
N GLY A 194 -8.45 -0.65 22.04
CA GLY A 194 -9.37 -1.37 22.93
C GLY A 194 -10.71 -0.66 23.12
N GLU A 195 -11.77 -1.42 23.44
CA GLU A 195 -13.13 -0.87 23.65
C GLU A 195 -13.19 0.18 24.76
N GLN A 196 -12.46 -0.02 25.86
CA GLN A 196 -12.41 0.93 26.98
C GLN A 196 -11.78 2.27 26.53
N THR A 197 -10.63 2.19 25.84
CA THR A 197 -9.92 3.36 25.31
C THR A 197 -10.78 4.12 24.31
N ALA A 198 -11.48 3.42 23.41
CA ALA A 198 -12.40 4.04 22.46
C ALA A 198 -13.52 4.84 23.15
N ARG A 199 -14.10 4.31 24.24
CA ARG A 199 -15.11 5.03 25.04
C ARG A 199 -14.54 6.27 25.72
N HIS A 200 -13.33 6.17 26.25
CA HIS A 200 -12.65 7.31 26.87
C HIS A 200 -12.26 8.38 25.83
N CYS A 201 -11.87 7.98 24.62
CA CYS A 201 -11.64 8.91 23.51
C CYS A 201 -12.92 9.69 23.16
N ILE A 202 -14.06 9.01 23.06
CA ILE A 202 -15.36 9.68 22.85
C ILE A 202 -15.65 10.68 23.96
N ALA A 203 -15.48 10.28 25.22
CA ALA A 203 -15.74 11.15 26.37
C ALA A 203 -14.83 12.40 26.39
N ALA A 204 -13.57 12.25 25.99
CA ALA A 204 -12.60 13.34 25.94
C ALA A 204 -12.80 14.26 24.73
N ALA A 205 -13.18 13.71 23.57
CA ALA A 205 -13.23 14.44 22.30
C ALA A 205 -14.59 15.11 22.02
N THR A 206 -15.70 14.62 22.61
CA THR A 206 -17.06 15.15 22.32
C THR A 206 -17.21 16.65 22.60
N SER A 207 -16.46 17.20 23.56
CA SER A 207 -16.50 18.63 23.91
C SER A 207 -15.44 19.47 23.19
N LEU A 208 -14.61 18.86 22.34
CA LEU A 208 -13.50 19.52 21.65
C LEU A 208 -13.87 19.70 20.17
N PRO A 209 -13.90 20.95 19.67
CA PRO A 209 -14.18 21.21 18.26
C PRO A 209 -13.07 20.62 17.38
N GLY A 210 -13.44 20.12 16.19
CA GLY A 210 -12.51 19.54 15.22
C GLY A 210 -12.22 18.05 15.44
N LEU A 211 -12.73 17.43 16.51
CA LEU A 211 -12.55 15.99 16.79
C LEU A 211 -13.84 15.16 16.57
N GLU A 212 -14.85 15.71 15.92
CA GLU A 212 -16.14 15.05 15.68
C GLU A 212 -15.95 13.77 14.84
N ARG A 213 -15.01 13.79 13.89
CA ARG A 213 -14.71 12.63 13.05
C ARG A 213 -14.10 11.48 13.86
N LEU A 214 -13.22 11.77 14.80
CA LEU A 214 -12.69 10.77 15.73
C LEU A 214 -13.81 10.14 16.55
N VAL A 215 -14.72 10.94 17.10
CA VAL A 215 -15.89 10.46 17.85
C VAL A 215 -16.71 9.49 17.00
N GLN A 216 -17.03 9.86 15.75
CA GLN A 216 -17.77 8.98 14.82
C GLN A 216 -17.03 7.66 14.55
N MET A 217 -15.71 7.70 14.36
CA MET A 217 -14.92 6.49 14.12
C MET A 217 -14.89 5.58 15.34
N CYS A 218 -14.71 6.12 16.54
CA CYS A 218 -14.75 5.34 17.78
C CYS A 218 -16.14 4.72 18.02
N GLU A 219 -17.22 5.45 17.75
CA GLU A 219 -18.58 4.91 17.84
C GLU A 219 -18.82 3.77 16.84
N LEU A 220 -18.36 3.94 15.60
CA LEU A 220 -18.46 2.91 14.57
C LEU A 220 -17.65 1.67 14.95
N TYR A 221 -16.43 1.85 15.46
CA TYR A 221 -15.60 0.77 15.97
C TYR A 221 -16.32 -0.02 17.08
N LEU A 222 -16.91 0.67 18.07
CA LEU A 222 -17.65 0.01 19.14
C LEU A 222 -18.89 -0.76 18.64
N LYS A 223 -19.62 -0.19 17.66
CA LYS A 223 -20.75 -0.87 17.00
C LYS A 223 -20.27 -2.15 16.29
N ASN A 224 -19.19 -2.06 15.52
CA ASN A 224 -18.61 -3.20 14.79
C ASN A 224 -18.09 -4.29 15.73
N MET A 225 -17.47 -3.91 16.84
CA MET A 225 -17.05 -4.86 17.88
C MET A 225 -18.22 -5.60 18.51
N ALA A 226 -19.31 -4.90 18.84
CA ALA A 226 -20.52 -5.53 19.35
C ALA A 226 -21.16 -6.49 18.32
N LEU A 227 -21.16 -6.13 17.03
CA LEU A 227 -21.62 -7.00 15.95
C LEU A 227 -20.74 -8.25 15.82
N LYS A 228 -19.41 -8.10 15.81
CA LYS A 228 -18.45 -9.21 15.76
C LYS A 228 -18.66 -10.19 16.92
N GLN A 229 -18.85 -9.69 18.14
CA GLN A 229 -19.16 -10.53 19.31
C GLN A 229 -20.48 -11.28 19.15
N ARG A 230 -21.53 -10.64 18.60
CA ARG A 230 -22.82 -11.30 18.32
C ARG A 230 -22.69 -12.39 17.26
N MET A 231 -21.97 -12.12 16.17
CA MET A 231 -21.71 -13.12 15.13
C MET A 231 -20.93 -14.32 15.68
N PHE A 232 -19.89 -14.06 16.46
CA PHE A 232 -19.11 -15.14 17.09
C PHE A 232 -19.98 -16.00 18.02
N LYS A 233 -20.82 -15.37 18.85
CA LYS A 233 -21.75 -16.07 19.74
C LYS A 233 -22.83 -16.86 18.99
N ASN A 234 -23.36 -16.33 17.90
CA ASN A 234 -24.48 -16.94 17.17
C ASN A 234 -24.06 -17.95 16.10
N PHE A 235 -22.85 -17.83 15.54
CA PHE A 235 -22.40 -18.65 14.41
C PHE A 235 -21.16 -19.48 14.70
N MET A 236 -20.20 -19.03 15.51
CA MET A 236 -18.95 -19.78 15.72
C MET A 236 -19.02 -20.70 16.95
N LEU A 237 -19.61 -20.22 18.05
CA LEU A 237 -19.79 -21.00 19.27
C LEU A 237 -20.64 -22.27 19.06
N PRO A 238 -21.77 -22.24 18.35
CA PRO A 238 -22.56 -23.46 18.10
C PRO A 238 -21.80 -24.50 17.26
N PHE A 239 -21.00 -24.06 16.28
CA PHE A 239 -20.19 -24.96 15.44
C PHE A 239 -19.04 -25.58 16.25
N LEU A 240 -18.34 -24.82 17.09
CA LEU A 240 -17.33 -25.36 18.01
C LEU A 240 -17.94 -26.34 19.03
N CYS A 241 -19.14 -26.07 19.54
CA CYS A 241 -19.85 -26.99 20.43
C CYS A 241 -20.38 -28.25 19.71
N LEU A 242 -20.70 -28.18 18.41
CA LEU A 242 -21.09 -29.34 17.59
C LEU A 242 -19.87 -30.24 17.28
N PHE A 243 -18.73 -29.66 16.89
CA PHE A 243 -17.50 -30.41 16.66
C PHE A 243 -16.99 -31.13 17.91
N HIS A 244 -17.20 -30.56 19.11
CA HIS A 244 -16.78 -31.24 20.34
C HIS A 244 -17.70 -32.42 20.73
N LYS A 245 -18.94 -32.46 20.21
CA LYS A 245 -19.85 -33.60 20.42
C LYS A 245 -19.63 -34.76 19.45
N GLU A 246 -19.12 -34.50 18.24
CA GLU A 246 -18.80 -35.56 17.27
C GLU A 246 -17.44 -36.25 17.51
N LEU A 247 -16.56 -35.69 18.35
CA LEU A 247 -15.29 -36.32 18.74
C LEU A 247 -15.38 -37.22 19.99
N ILE A 248 -16.57 -37.41 20.57
CA ILE A 248 -16.81 -38.24 21.77
C ILE A 248 -17.70 -39.46 21.45
N LEU A 249 -17.77 -39.88 20.18
CA LEU A 249 -18.38 -41.16 19.78
C LEU A 249 -17.36 -42.09 19.16
#